data_AF-G6YK26-F1
#
_entry.id   AF-G6YK26-F1
#
_cell.length_a   1.000
_cell.length_b   1.000
_cell.length_c   1.000
_cell.angle_alpha   90.00
_cell.angle_beta   90.00
_cell.angle_gamma   90.00
#
_symmetry.space_group_name_H-M   'P 1'
#
loop_
_entity.id
_entity.type
_entity.pdbx_description
1 polymer ?
#
loop_
_entity_poly.entity_id
_entity_poly.type
_entity_poly.pdbx_seq_one_letter_code
_entity_poly.pdbx_strand_id
1 'polypeptide(L)'
;MERASDISKIDDKTFAIALKEPMGILLDILGKASTPCLFMMREKDADRPATESVNSNIGSGPFKFNHALAKPGATFTYDRNEAYVPRLEPADGFAGGKVVNVDRVVWDNIADQQTAFAALQAGEADFLLEPSADLYPAIEGDPNLDLEVLNKAGNVYFMRMNCLQKPFDNVKARQAMLHLIDQEAFMRTTFPQEYISTVTSVFGSHTPYSNDENTGWYKKGGDPEKAKQA
;
A
#
# COMPACT_ATOMS: atom_id res chain seq x y z
N MET A 1 10.57 18.15 13.15
CA MET A 1 10.82 19.08 14.28
C MET A 1 9.62 19.96 14.65
N GLU A 2 8.52 19.95 13.88
CA GLU A 2 7.34 20.78 14.22
C GLU A 2 6.68 20.32 15.54
N ARG A 3 6.47 19.00 15.71
CA ARG A 3 5.80 18.40 16.89
C ARG A 3 6.76 17.79 17.93
N ALA A 4 7.96 17.39 17.51
CA ALA A 4 9.03 16.98 18.42
C ALA A 4 9.79 18.22 18.93
N SER A 5 10.02 18.32 20.23
CA SER A 5 10.90 19.34 20.83
C SER A 5 12.37 18.91 20.76
N ASP A 6 12.64 17.62 20.86
CA ASP A 6 13.98 17.04 20.78
C ASP A 6 13.93 15.58 20.29
N ILE A 7 15.00 15.15 19.61
CA ILE A 7 15.28 13.74 19.33
C ILE A 7 16.76 13.53 19.65
N SER A 8 17.03 12.89 20.78
CA SER A 8 18.39 12.77 21.32
C SER A 8 18.81 11.32 21.53
N LYS A 9 20.08 11.05 21.23
CA LYS A 9 20.74 9.82 21.65
C LYS A 9 20.97 9.87 23.17
N ILE A 10 20.50 8.86 23.88
CA ILE A 10 20.78 8.69 25.32
C ILE A 10 22.02 7.79 25.48
N ASP A 11 22.06 6.67 24.75
CA ASP A 11 23.20 5.75 24.66
C ASP A 11 23.16 4.98 23.31
N ASP A 12 24.02 3.98 23.13
CA ASP A 12 24.13 3.22 21.87
C ASP A 12 22.89 2.40 21.49
N LYS A 13 22.00 2.11 22.44
CA LYS A 13 20.77 1.33 22.24
C LYS A 13 19.50 2.09 22.64
N THR A 14 19.63 3.34 23.07
CA THR A 14 18.53 4.15 23.58
C THR A 14 18.55 5.54 22.96
N PHE A 15 17.42 5.95 22.41
CA PHE A 15 17.17 7.34 22.01
C PHE A 15 15.84 7.79 22.58
N ALA A 16 15.69 9.10 22.78
CA ALA A 16 14.49 9.72 23.30
C ALA A 16 13.89 10.65 22.24
N ILE A 17 12.57 10.62 22.09
CA ILE A 17 11.80 11.61 21.34
C ILE A 17 10.99 12.41 22.37
N ALA A 18 11.35 13.67 22.57
CA ALA A 18 10.56 14.58 23.38
C ALA A 18 9.52 15.26 22.48
N LEU A 19 8.25 15.25 22.91
CA LEU A 19 7.15 15.89 22.19
C LEU A 19 6.80 17.23 22.83
N LYS A 20 6.39 18.20 22.02
CA LYS A 20 5.88 19.50 22.50
C LYS A 20 4.50 19.39 23.15
N GLU A 21 3.75 18.37 22.77
CA GLU A 21 2.39 18.08 23.26
C GLU A 21 2.10 16.58 23.13
N PRO A 22 1.11 16.04 23.88
CA PRO A 22 0.74 14.63 23.77
C PRO A 22 0.34 14.23 22.35
N MET A 23 0.89 13.11 21.86
CA MET A 23 0.57 12.55 20.53
C MET A 23 0.36 11.03 20.62
N GLY A 24 -0.91 10.62 20.78
CA GLY A 24 -1.27 9.20 20.95
C GLY A 24 -0.92 8.31 19.75
N ILE A 25 -0.86 8.89 18.54
CA ILE A 25 -0.60 8.17 17.28
C ILE A 25 0.90 8.09 16.91
N LEU A 26 1.82 8.46 17.82
CA LEU A 26 3.25 8.47 17.50
C LEU A 26 3.74 7.11 17.03
N LEU A 27 3.39 6.03 17.72
CA LEU A 27 3.82 4.68 17.36
C LEU A 27 3.27 4.24 16.01
N ASP A 28 2.02 4.60 15.69
CA ASP A 28 1.41 4.32 14.38
C ASP A 28 2.14 5.06 13.25
N ILE A 29 2.56 6.31 13.49
CA ILE A 29 3.34 7.09 12.54
C ILE A 29 4.71 6.46 12.29
N LEU A 30 5.37 5.96 13.33
CA LEU A 30 6.68 5.31 13.20
C LEU A 30 6.58 3.90 12.58
N GLY A 31 5.46 3.20 12.79
CA GLY A 31 5.23 1.84 12.32
C GLY A 31 4.60 1.71 10.93
N LYS A 32 4.10 2.81 10.34
CA LYS A 32 3.43 2.73 9.04
C LYS A 32 4.41 2.36 7.90
N ALA A 33 3.90 1.60 6.94
CA ALA A 33 4.64 1.20 5.74
C ALA A 33 4.49 2.18 4.56
N SER A 34 3.74 3.28 4.71
CA SER A 34 3.49 4.28 3.67
C SER A 34 4.30 5.56 3.85
N THR A 35 4.79 6.12 2.74
CA THR A 35 5.69 7.28 2.74
C THR A 35 5.01 8.51 3.37
N PRO A 36 5.71 9.29 4.22
CA PRO A 36 7.08 9.07 4.72
C PRO A 36 7.15 7.97 5.79
N CYS A 37 7.95 6.92 5.57
CA CYS A 37 8.16 5.80 6.50
C CYS A 37 9.41 6.02 7.37
N LEU A 38 9.47 5.37 8.54
CA LEU A 38 10.68 5.33 9.35
C LEU A 38 11.60 4.19 8.86
N PHE A 39 12.44 4.48 7.88
CA PHE A 39 13.52 3.57 7.50
C PHE A 39 14.76 3.81 8.37
N MET A 40 15.31 2.73 8.92
CA MET A 40 16.59 2.78 9.62
C MET A 40 17.72 2.74 8.59
N MET A 41 18.47 3.84 8.53
CA MET A 41 19.58 4.02 7.58
C MET A 41 20.92 3.94 8.30
N ARG A 42 22.00 3.71 7.54
CA ARG A 42 23.35 3.89 8.08
C ARG A 42 23.62 5.37 8.28
N GLU A 43 24.34 5.72 9.34
CA GLU A 43 24.73 7.09 9.69
C GLU A 43 25.29 7.86 8.48
N LYS A 44 26.30 7.31 7.79
CA LYS A 44 26.90 7.95 6.61
C LYS A 44 25.94 8.23 5.44
N ASP A 45 24.83 7.49 5.35
CA ASP A 45 23.81 7.72 4.31
C ASP A 45 22.80 8.77 4.78
N ALA A 46 22.58 8.88 6.09
CA ALA A 46 21.70 9.86 6.72
C ALA A 46 22.36 11.25 6.87
N ASP A 47 23.68 11.31 7.03
CA ASP A 47 24.47 12.56 7.17
C ASP A 47 24.64 13.34 5.85
N ARG A 48 24.11 12.82 4.75
CA ARG A 48 24.16 13.49 3.45
C ARG A 48 23.30 14.76 3.46
N PRO A 49 23.65 15.78 2.66
CA PRO A 49 22.78 16.93 2.48
C PRO A 49 21.37 16.50 2.05
N ALA A 50 20.32 17.10 2.61
CA ALA A 50 18.94 16.75 2.27
C ALA A 50 18.56 16.96 0.79
N THR A 51 19.38 17.70 0.05
CA THR A 51 19.25 17.92 -1.40
C THR A 51 19.87 16.79 -2.23
N GLU A 52 20.61 15.88 -1.62
CA GLU A 52 21.24 14.75 -2.30
C GLU A 52 20.44 13.46 -2.10
N SER A 53 20.20 12.74 -3.18
CA SER A 53 19.59 11.42 -3.12
C SER A 53 20.53 10.38 -2.51
N VAL A 54 19.95 9.50 -1.70
CA VAL A 54 20.66 8.32 -1.17
C VAL A 54 20.66 7.25 -2.25
N ASN A 55 21.83 6.96 -2.80
CA ASN A 55 21.98 6.03 -3.92
C ASN A 55 22.38 4.61 -3.47
N SER A 56 22.58 4.40 -2.16
CA SER A 56 22.87 3.08 -1.61
C SER A 56 21.60 2.36 -1.18
N ASN A 57 21.37 1.16 -1.71
CA ASN A 57 20.25 0.31 -1.35
C ASN A 57 20.59 -0.59 -0.14
N ILE A 58 20.90 0.04 1.01
CA ILE A 58 21.33 -0.67 2.22
C ILE A 58 20.38 -0.37 3.38
N GLY A 59 19.85 -1.43 3.98
CA GLY A 59 18.99 -1.38 5.15
C GLY A 59 19.23 -2.58 6.07
N SER A 60 18.48 -2.66 7.16
CA SER A 60 18.56 -3.73 8.18
C SER A 60 17.62 -4.91 7.92
N GLY A 61 16.98 -4.97 6.75
CA GLY A 61 15.97 -5.98 6.42
C GLY A 61 16.52 -7.38 6.14
N PRO A 62 15.62 -8.36 5.91
CA PRO A 62 15.96 -9.75 5.66
C PRO A 62 16.66 -10.02 4.32
N PHE A 63 16.65 -9.05 3.40
CA PHE A 63 17.28 -9.16 2.09
C PHE A 63 18.16 -7.94 1.78
N LYS A 64 19.22 -8.17 1.00
CA LYS A 64 20.16 -7.16 0.48
C LYS A 64 19.92 -6.99 -1.02
N PHE A 65 19.90 -5.75 -1.50
CA PHE A 65 19.78 -5.49 -2.92
C PHE A 65 21.02 -5.99 -3.69
N ASN A 66 20.80 -6.77 -4.74
CA ASN A 66 21.86 -7.29 -5.60
C ASN A 66 21.99 -6.43 -6.86
N HIS A 67 22.90 -5.46 -6.79
CA HIS A 67 23.20 -4.56 -7.91
C HIS A 67 23.72 -5.26 -9.17
N ALA A 68 24.35 -6.43 -9.04
CA ALA A 68 24.95 -7.13 -10.18
C ALA A 68 23.90 -7.85 -11.05
N LEU A 69 22.78 -8.25 -10.46
CA LEU A 69 21.68 -8.94 -11.14
C LEU A 69 20.48 -8.05 -11.43
N ALA A 70 20.38 -6.90 -10.75
CA ALA A 70 19.35 -5.91 -11.02
C ALA A 70 19.55 -5.26 -12.40
N LYS A 71 18.48 -5.25 -13.20
CA LYS A 71 18.41 -4.58 -14.51
C LYS A 71 17.31 -3.53 -14.43
N PRO A 72 17.64 -2.22 -14.39
CA PRO A 72 16.65 -1.16 -14.27
C PRO A 72 15.51 -1.32 -15.29
N GLY A 73 14.26 -1.29 -14.80
CA GLY A 73 13.05 -1.46 -15.61
C GLY A 73 12.68 -2.90 -15.92
N ALA A 74 13.59 -3.87 -15.79
CA ALA A 74 13.34 -5.28 -16.10
C ALA A 74 13.30 -6.17 -14.85
N THR A 75 14.34 -6.13 -14.01
CA THR A 75 14.47 -7.06 -12.88
C THR A 75 15.06 -6.36 -11.65
N PHE A 76 14.54 -6.66 -10.47
CA PHE A 76 15.14 -6.27 -9.20
C PHE A 76 15.43 -7.52 -8.37
N THR A 77 16.70 -7.76 -8.09
CA THR A 77 17.14 -8.96 -7.37
C THR A 77 17.59 -8.62 -5.96
N TYR A 78 17.21 -9.46 -5.02
CA TYR A 78 17.60 -9.36 -3.62
C TYR A 78 18.10 -10.70 -3.10
N ASP A 79 19.28 -10.70 -2.50
CA ASP A 79 19.85 -11.90 -1.86
C ASP A 79 19.53 -11.90 -0.37
N ARG A 80 19.41 -13.08 0.23
CA ARG A 80 19.23 -13.23 1.68
C ARG A 80 20.31 -12.46 2.43
N ASN A 81 19.88 -11.75 3.48
CA ASN A 81 20.78 -11.13 4.43
C ASN A 81 21.14 -12.12 5.54
N GLU A 82 22.26 -12.82 5.42
CA GLU A 82 22.76 -13.76 6.44
C GLU A 82 22.99 -13.12 7.83
N ALA A 83 23.09 -11.79 7.91
CA ALA A 83 23.24 -11.06 9.16
C ALA A 83 21.90 -10.59 9.76
N TYR A 84 20.77 -10.90 9.13
CA TYR A 84 19.45 -10.53 9.63
C TYR A 84 19.12 -11.31 10.90
N VAL A 85 18.64 -10.61 11.92
CA VAL A 85 18.16 -11.20 13.17
C VAL A 85 16.64 -11.01 13.23
N PRO A 86 15.85 -12.07 13.02
CA PRO A 86 14.39 -11.99 13.15
C PRO A 86 13.99 -11.64 14.57
N ARG A 87 12.89 -10.89 14.71
CA ARG A 87 12.20 -10.78 16.00
C ARG A 87 11.64 -12.14 16.42
N LEU A 88 11.41 -12.32 17.73
CA LEU A 88 10.99 -13.60 18.29
C LEU A 88 9.48 -13.83 18.19
N GLU A 89 8.67 -12.77 18.13
CA GLU A 89 7.23 -12.92 17.95
C GLU A 89 6.87 -13.32 16.50
N PRO A 90 5.72 -13.98 16.27
CA PRO A 90 5.28 -14.38 14.93
C PRO A 90 5.23 -13.20 13.95
N ALA A 91 5.41 -13.49 12.66
CA ALA A 91 5.19 -12.52 11.61
C ALA A 91 3.72 -12.09 11.56
N ASP A 92 3.49 -10.78 11.41
CA ASP A 92 2.15 -10.19 11.21
C ASP A 92 2.26 -9.03 10.20
N GLY A 93 1.77 -9.24 8.98
CA GLY A 93 1.81 -8.23 7.90
C GLY A 93 3.22 -7.69 7.66
N PHE A 94 3.44 -6.39 7.92
CA PHE A 94 4.76 -5.74 7.83
C PHE A 94 5.61 -5.82 9.11
N ALA A 95 5.09 -6.38 10.20
CA ALA A 95 5.74 -6.50 11.50
C ALA A 95 6.08 -7.96 11.87
N GLY A 96 6.69 -8.15 13.05
CA GLY A 96 7.00 -9.48 13.58
C GLY A 96 8.30 -10.10 13.06
N GLY A 97 8.55 -11.35 13.47
CA GLY A 97 9.73 -12.14 13.11
C GLY A 97 9.73 -12.61 11.66
N LYS A 98 10.52 -11.97 10.80
CA LYS A 98 10.65 -12.36 9.37
C LYS A 98 11.66 -13.50 9.19
N VAL A 99 11.21 -14.74 9.30
CA VAL A 99 12.05 -15.90 8.99
C VAL A 99 12.11 -16.09 7.48
N VAL A 100 13.32 -16.05 6.92
CA VAL A 100 13.54 -16.15 5.47
C VAL A 100 13.75 -17.61 5.08
N ASN A 101 12.95 -18.10 4.12
CA ASN A 101 13.01 -19.49 3.64
C ASN A 101 13.59 -19.63 2.22
N VAL A 102 13.96 -18.52 1.56
CA VAL A 102 14.53 -18.50 0.20
C VAL A 102 15.87 -17.78 0.20
N ASP A 103 16.78 -18.16 -0.70
CA ASP A 103 18.11 -17.54 -0.75
C ASP A 103 18.11 -16.24 -1.55
N ARG A 104 17.13 -16.09 -2.45
CA ARG A 104 17.00 -14.95 -3.35
C ARG A 104 15.54 -14.69 -3.68
N VAL A 105 15.21 -13.42 -3.83
CA VAL A 105 13.95 -12.95 -4.42
C VAL A 105 14.29 -12.20 -5.70
N VAL A 106 13.64 -12.59 -6.79
CA VAL A 106 13.74 -11.90 -8.08
C VAL A 106 12.38 -11.29 -8.38
N TRP A 107 12.33 -9.97 -8.51
CA TRP A 107 11.16 -9.24 -8.99
C TRP A 107 11.33 -9.00 -10.48
N ASP A 108 10.66 -9.81 -11.29
CA ASP A 108 10.64 -9.65 -12.74
C ASP A 108 9.45 -8.79 -13.16
N ASN A 109 9.74 -7.68 -13.83
CA ASN A 109 8.74 -6.76 -14.34
C ASN A 109 8.22 -7.24 -15.69
N ILE A 110 7.14 -8.00 -15.67
CA ILE A 110 6.40 -8.42 -16.86
C ILE A 110 5.16 -7.54 -16.98
N ALA A 111 5.19 -6.57 -17.88
CA ALA A 111 4.12 -5.58 -18.00
C ALA A 111 2.79 -6.19 -18.51
N ASP A 112 2.87 -7.19 -19.38
CA ASP A 112 1.70 -7.88 -19.92
C ASP A 112 1.23 -8.99 -18.99
N GLN A 113 -0.02 -8.89 -18.54
CA GLN A 113 -0.60 -9.80 -17.54
C GLN A 113 -0.74 -11.24 -18.06
N GLN A 114 -1.00 -11.43 -19.36
CA GLN A 114 -1.10 -12.76 -19.97
C GLN A 114 0.26 -13.45 -20.01
N THR A 115 1.31 -12.71 -20.36
CA THR A 115 2.69 -13.20 -20.34
C THR A 115 3.13 -13.56 -18.92
N ALA A 116 2.79 -12.73 -17.92
CA ALA A 116 3.13 -13.00 -16.53
C ALA A 116 2.40 -14.26 -16.00
N PHE A 117 1.14 -14.44 -16.37
CA PHE A 117 0.39 -15.66 -16.05
C PHE A 117 0.95 -16.90 -16.75
N ALA A 118 1.33 -16.81 -18.02
CA ALA A 118 1.97 -17.92 -18.73
C ALA A 118 3.31 -18.32 -18.08
N ALA A 119 4.11 -17.36 -17.61
CA ALA A 119 5.34 -17.63 -16.86
C ALA A 119 5.07 -18.36 -15.54
N LEU A 120 4.00 -17.99 -14.82
CA LEU A 120 3.54 -18.70 -13.63
C LEU A 120 3.14 -20.15 -13.96
N GLN A 121 2.34 -20.36 -15.01
CA GLN A 121 1.93 -21.71 -15.44
C GLN A 121 3.11 -22.58 -15.90
N ALA A 122 4.14 -21.97 -16.49
CA ALA A 122 5.36 -22.65 -16.91
C ALA A 122 6.31 -22.97 -15.75
N GLY A 123 6.05 -22.45 -14.53
CA GLY A 123 6.96 -22.55 -13.39
C GLY A 123 8.21 -21.68 -13.52
N GLU A 124 8.18 -20.67 -14.39
CA GLU A 124 9.23 -19.66 -14.52
C GLU A 124 9.11 -18.56 -13.45
N ALA A 125 7.89 -18.34 -12.94
CA ALA A 125 7.60 -17.49 -11.80
C ALA A 125 6.87 -18.28 -10.70
N ASP A 126 7.20 -18.01 -9.44
CA ASP A 126 6.54 -18.65 -8.29
C ASP A 126 5.35 -17.83 -7.74
N PHE A 127 5.24 -16.56 -8.13
CA PHE A 127 4.26 -15.63 -7.59
C PHE A 127 3.89 -14.54 -8.60
N LEU A 128 2.60 -14.32 -8.80
CA LEU A 128 2.06 -13.24 -9.61
C LEU A 128 1.30 -12.25 -8.72
N LEU A 129 1.82 -11.02 -8.60
CA LEU A 129 1.18 -9.96 -7.84
C LEU A 129 0.02 -9.35 -8.65
N GLU A 130 -1.16 -9.30 -8.03
CA GLU A 130 -2.37 -8.62 -8.56
C GLU A 130 -2.70 -9.00 -10.02
N PRO A 131 -2.99 -10.29 -10.32
CA PRO A 131 -3.43 -10.69 -11.65
C PRO A 131 -4.72 -9.95 -12.06
N SER A 132 -4.89 -9.75 -13.38
CA SER A 132 -6.16 -9.26 -13.93
C SER A 132 -7.34 -10.14 -13.49
N ALA A 133 -8.48 -9.53 -13.17
CA ALA A 133 -9.71 -10.23 -12.80
C ALA A 133 -10.18 -11.24 -13.87
N ASP A 134 -9.93 -10.95 -15.14
CA ASP A 134 -10.26 -11.84 -16.26
C ASP A 134 -9.51 -13.19 -16.19
N LEU A 135 -8.38 -13.23 -15.46
CA LEU A 135 -7.56 -14.43 -15.28
C LEU A 135 -7.99 -15.28 -14.08
N TYR A 136 -8.83 -14.77 -13.18
CA TYR A 136 -9.20 -15.50 -11.95
C TYR A 136 -9.79 -16.88 -12.25
N PRO A 137 -10.75 -17.05 -13.19
CA PRO A 137 -11.29 -18.37 -13.48
C PRO A 137 -10.26 -19.35 -14.03
N ALA A 138 -9.24 -18.85 -14.75
CA ALA A 138 -8.17 -19.68 -15.28
C ALA A 138 -7.20 -20.12 -14.16
N ILE A 139 -6.89 -19.23 -13.21
CA ILE A 139 -6.07 -19.53 -12.04
C ILE A 139 -6.78 -20.55 -11.15
N GLU A 140 -8.04 -20.30 -10.80
CA GLU A 140 -8.85 -21.19 -9.95
C GLU A 140 -9.11 -22.57 -10.58
N GLY A 141 -9.07 -22.63 -11.91
CA GLY A 141 -9.23 -23.87 -12.67
C GLY A 141 -7.96 -24.72 -12.79
N ASP A 142 -6.78 -24.18 -12.48
CA ASP A 142 -5.50 -24.89 -12.54
C ASP A 142 -5.19 -25.54 -11.18
N PRO A 143 -5.09 -26.88 -11.08
CA PRO A 143 -4.86 -27.55 -9.80
C PRO A 143 -3.48 -27.31 -9.18
N ASN A 144 -2.57 -26.63 -9.89
CA ASN A 144 -1.24 -26.30 -9.39
C ASN A 144 -1.12 -24.86 -8.89
N LEU A 145 -2.18 -24.05 -9.02
CA LEU A 145 -2.18 -22.64 -8.67
C LEU A 145 -3.23 -22.34 -7.59
N ASP A 146 -2.92 -21.37 -6.74
CA ASP A 146 -3.84 -20.83 -5.74
C ASP A 146 -4.02 -19.33 -5.97
N LEU A 147 -5.28 -18.86 -5.91
CA LEU A 147 -5.61 -17.44 -5.92
C LEU A 147 -5.91 -16.97 -4.49
N GLU A 148 -5.05 -16.13 -3.92
CA GLU A 148 -5.19 -15.66 -2.55
C GLU A 148 -5.38 -14.14 -2.42
N VAL A 149 -6.31 -13.74 -1.52
CA VAL A 149 -6.46 -12.35 -1.09
C VAL A 149 -5.50 -12.05 0.06
N LEU A 150 -4.36 -11.46 -0.27
CA LEU A 150 -3.34 -11.08 0.72
C LEU A 150 -3.71 -9.81 1.50
N ASN A 151 -4.30 -8.81 0.83
CA ASN A 151 -4.77 -7.58 1.49
C ASN A 151 -6.27 -7.66 1.82
N LYS A 152 -6.59 -8.19 3.00
CA LYS A 152 -7.98 -8.30 3.49
C LYS A 152 -8.61 -6.97 3.88
N ALA A 153 -7.82 -5.92 4.11
CA ALA A 153 -8.34 -4.58 4.38
C ALA A 153 -8.90 -3.92 3.11
N GLY A 154 -8.51 -4.43 1.93
CA GLY A 154 -8.89 -3.88 0.64
C GLY A 154 -8.17 -2.59 0.28
N ASN A 155 -8.52 -2.05 -0.89
CA ASN A 155 -8.06 -0.75 -1.38
C ASN A 155 -9.28 0.16 -1.59
N VAL A 156 -9.23 1.39 -1.08
CA VAL A 156 -10.32 2.37 -1.25
C VAL A 156 -10.03 3.23 -2.47
N TYR A 157 -10.86 3.09 -3.51
CA TYR A 157 -10.87 4.01 -4.63
C TYR A 157 -11.69 5.25 -4.28
N PHE A 158 -11.17 6.42 -4.63
CA PHE A 158 -11.89 7.68 -4.45
C PHE A 158 -11.58 8.63 -5.59
N MET A 159 -12.56 9.47 -5.93
CA MET A 159 -12.39 10.57 -6.87
C MET A 159 -12.20 11.85 -6.07
N ARG A 160 -11.05 12.52 -6.27
CA ARG A 160 -10.76 13.80 -5.63
C ARG A 160 -11.07 14.95 -6.57
N MET A 161 -12.06 15.76 -6.23
CA MET A 161 -12.37 17.00 -6.94
C MET A 161 -11.49 18.14 -6.42
N ASN A 162 -10.95 18.96 -7.33
CA ASN A 162 -10.22 20.15 -6.95
C ASN A 162 -11.20 21.28 -6.60
N CYS A 163 -11.48 21.45 -5.31
CA CYS A 163 -12.41 22.46 -4.79
C CYS A 163 -11.97 23.92 -5.01
N LEU A 164 -10.80 24.17 -5.60
CA LEU A 164 -10.32 25.53 -5.93
C LEU A 164 -10.55 25.89 -7.40
N GLN A 165 -11.05 24.96 -8.22
CA GLN A 165 -11.22 25.14 -9.66
C GLN A 165 -12.68 24.97 -10.06
N LYS A 166 -13.16 25.82 -10.98
CA LYS A 166 -14.50 25.67 -11.57
C LYS A 166 -14.62 24.36 -12.34
N PRO A 167 -15.78 23.66 -12.30
CA PRO A 167 -16.99 24.02 -11.55
C PRO A 167 -17.01 23.50 -10.10
N PHE A 168 -15.94 22.83 -9.63
CA PHE A 168 -15.90 22.16 -8.32
C PHE A 168 -15.61 23.09 -7.13
N ASP A 169 -15.33 24.37 -7.37
CA ASP A 169 -15.42 25.43 -6.37
C ASP A 169 -16.84 25.55 -5.79
N ASN A 170 -17.87 25.26 -6.60
CA ASN A 170 -19.25 25.16 -6.15
C ASN A 170 -19.54 23.81 -5.46
N VAL A 171 -20.04 23.87 -4.21
CA VAL A 171 -20.46 22.67 -3.44
C VAL A 171 -21.55 21.86 -4.14
N LYS A 172 -22.44 22.54 -4.88
CA LYS A 172 -23.53 21.89 -5.61
C LYS A 172 -23.04 21.00 -6.74
N ALA A 173 -22.02 21.45 -7.48
CA ALA A 173 -21.37 20.62 -8.50
C ALA A 173 -20.75 19.35 -7.90
N ARG A 174 -20.17 19.43 -6.70
CA ARG A 174 -19.60 18.26 -6.00
C ARG A 174 -20.68 17.31 -5.51
N GLN A 175 -21.80 17.84 -4.99
CA GLN A 175 -22.97 17.05 -4.61
C GLN A 175 -23.61 16.34 -5.81
N ALA A 176 -23.69 17.03 -6.97
CA ALA A 176 -24.15 16.44 -8.21
C ALA A 176 -23.30 15.21 -8.60
N MET A 177 -21.97 15.33 -8.53
CA MET A 177 -21.06 14.22 -8.84
C MET A 177 -21.23 13.04 -7.88
N LEU A 178 -21.42 13.29 -6.58
CA LEU A 178 -21.70 12.22 -5.62
C LEU A 178 -22.97 11.48 -5.99
N HIS A 179 -24.04 12.16 -6.37
CA HIS A 179 -25.27 11.50 -6.81
C HIS A 179 -25.11 10.76 -8.14
N LEU A 180 -24.27 11.26 -9.05
CA LEU A 180 -24.11 10.67 -10.37
C LEU A 180 -23.35 9.33 -10.37
N ILE A 181 -22.31 9.19 -9.54
CA ILE A 181 -21.44 8.00 -9.58
C ILE A 181 -22.03 6.86 -8.77
N ASP A 182 -22.45 5.80 -9.47
CA ASP A 182 -22.75 4.49 -8.88
C ASP A 182 -21.45 3.72 -8.64
N GLN A 183 -21.09 3.56 -7.37
CA GLN A 183 -19.84 2.88 -6.99
C GLN A 183 -19.86 1.41 -7.37
N GLU A 184 -20.99 0.73 -7.16
CA GLU A 184 -21.10 -0.71 -7.43
C GLU A 184 -21.04 -0.97 -8.93
N ALA A 185 -21.80 -0.20 -9.72
CA ALA A 185 -21.79 -0.33 -11.17
C ALA A 185 -20.39 -0.08 -11.76
N PHE A 186 -19.66 0.91 -11.23
CA PHE A 186 -18.28 1.17 -11.65
C PHE A 186 -17.35 0.01 -11.29
N MET A 187 -17.37 -0.44 -10.03
CA MET A 187 -16.46 -1.49 -9.55
C MET A 187 -16.66 -2.83 -10.27
N ARG A 188 -17.91 -3.16 -10.64
CA ARG A 188 -18.25 -4.36 -11.44
C ARG A 188 -17.63 -4.37 -12.85
N THR A 189 -17.17 -3.23 -13.36
CA THR A 189 -16.46 -3.18 -14.65
C THR A 189 -15.03 -3.68 -14.57
N THR A 190 -14.47 -3.76 -13.36
CA THR A 190 -13.05 -4.06 -13.13
C THR A 190 -12.87 -5.36 -12.37
N PHE A 191 -13.76 -5.68 -11.43
CA PHE A 191 -13.62 -6.84 -10.55
C PHE A 191 -14.95 -7.61 -10.38
N PRO A 192 -14.89 -8.93 -10.11
CA PRO A 192 -16.06 -9.72 -9.73
C PRO A 192 -16.70 -9.23 -8.43
N GLN A 193 -17.98 -9.57 -8.23
CA GLN A 193 -18.79 -9.03 -7.13
C GLN A 193 -18.21 -9.35 -5.74
N GLU A 194 -17.62 -10.52 -5.59
CA GLU A 194 -17.04 -11.05 -4.37
C GLU A 194 -15.79 -10.29 -3.90
N TYR A 195 -15.14 -9.53 -4.79
CA TYR A 195 -13.95 -8.73 -4.48
C TYR A 195 -14.23 -7.23 -4.32
N ILE A 196 -15.49 -6.80 -4.38
CA ILE A 196 -15.85 -5.38 -4.33
C ILE A 196 -16.80 -5.07 -3.18
N SER A 197 -16.69 -3.86 -2.66
CA SER A 197 -17.62 -3.30 -1.67
C SER A 197 -17.76 -1.81 -1.88
N THR A 198 -18.97 -1.28 -1.68
CA THR A 198 -19.19 0.18 -1.69
C THR A 198 -18.73 0.80 -0.38
N VAL A 199 -18.21 2.02 -0.45
CA VAL A 199 -17.72 2.77 0.71
C VAL A 199 -18.41 4.14 0.74
N THR A 200 -19.09 4.43 1.84
CA THR A 200 -19.76 5.74 2.06
C THR A 200 -19.00 6.62 3.04
N SER A 201 -18.18 6.02 3.90
CA SER A 201 -17.35 6.72 4.88
C SER A 201 -15.99 7.11 4.31
N VAL A 202 -15.52 8.32 4.60
CA VAL A 202 -14.15 8.75 4.24
C VAL A 202 -13.08 7.91 4.94
N PHE A 203 -13.44 7.22 6.03
CA PHE A 203 -12.55 6.36 6.81
C PHE A 203 -12.49 4.91 6.30
N GLY A 204 -13.14 4.61 5.17
CA GLY A 204 -13.24 3.24 4.65
C GLY A 204 -14.13 2.35 5.51
N SER A 205 -14.13 1.04 5.23
CA SER A 205 -14.98 0.05 5.90
C SER A 205 -14.27 -0.82 6.94
N HIS A 206 -12.93 -0.85 6.93
CA HIS A 206 -12.14 -1.81 7.71
C HIS A 206 -11.07 -1.15 8.60
N THR A 207 -11.20 0.15 8.89
CA THR A 207 -10.27 0.84 9.79
C THR A 207 -10.86 0.96 11.19
N PRO A 208 -10.03 1.10 12.24
CA PRO A 208 -10.53 1.38 13.60
C PRO A 208 -11.37 2.66 13.72
N TYR A 209 -11.30 3.55 12.73
CA TYR A 209 -12.02 4.82 12.70
C TYR A 209 -13.26 4.79 11.80
N SER A 210 -13.51 3.67 11.11
CA SER A 210 -14.67 3.48 10.26
C SER A 210 -15.97 3.69 11.04
N ASN A 211 -16.85 4.54 10.50
CA ASN A 211 -18.16 4.84 11.06
C ASN A 211 -19.11 5.33 9.96
N ASP A 212 -20.41 5.25 10.25
CA ASP A 212 -21.48 5.65 9.34
C ASP A 212 -21.99 7.08 9.61
N GLU A 213 -21.30 7.85 10.46
CA GLU A 213 -21.74 9.19 10.84
C GLU A 213 -21.78 10.12 9.62
N ASN A 214 -22.91 10.81 9.47
CA ASN A 214 -23.16 11.72 8.35
C ASN A 214 -22.99 11.08 6.96
N THR A 215 -23.18 9.77 6.81
CA THR A 215 -23.18 9.08 5.51
C THR A 215 -24.60 8.86 4.95
N GLY A 216 -25.64 9.08 5.77
CA GLY A 216 -27.02 8.66 5.46
C GLY A 216 -27.63 9.27 4.19
N TRP A 217 -27.13 10.43 3.74
CA TRP A 217 -27.61 11.12 2.54
C TRP A 217 -26.98 10.60 1.24
N TYR A 218 -25.93 9.77 1.33
CA TYR A 218 -25.21 9.16 0.21
C TYR A 218 -24.98 7.66 0.47
N LYS A 219 -25.86 6.81 -0.07
CA LYS A 219 -25.83 5.35 0.19
C LYS A 219 -25.64 4.45 -1.03
N LYS A 220 -25.74 4.97 -2.26
CA LYS A 220 -25.65 4.14 -3.48
C LYS A 220 -25.05 4.88 -4.69
N GLY A 221 -25.35 6.18 -4.84
CA GLY A 221 -25.04 6.90 -6.07
C GLY A 221 -25.94 6.46 -7.23
N GLY A 222 -25.56 6.78 -8.47
CA GLY A 222 -26.30 6.36 -9.67
C GLY A 222 -27.67 7.03 -9.86
N ASP A 223 -27.85 8.26 -9.36
CA ASP A 223 -29.11 9.02 -9.43
C ASP A 223 -28.91 10.33 -10.22
N PRO A 224 -29.01 10.28 -11.57
CA PRO A 224 -28.86 11.45 -12.42
C PRO A 224 -29.91 12.54 -12.18
N GLU A 225 -31.13 12.18 -11.76
CA GLU A 225 -32.19 13.16 -11.51
C GLU A 225 -31.90 13.96 -10.25
N LYS A 226 -31.43 13.32 -9.18
CA LYS A 226 -30.96 14.01 -7.98
C LYS A 226 -29.69 14.81 -8.25
N ALA A 227 -28.81 14.34 -9.15
CA ALA A 227 -27.64 15.10 -9.57
C ALA A 227 -28.01 16.41 -10.30
N LYS A 228 -29.06 16.40 -11.13
CA LYS A 228 -29.57 17.62 -11.81
C LYS A 228 -30.18 18.64 -10.84
N GLN A 229 -30.67 18.20 -9.68
CA GLN A 229 -31.28 19.06 -8.66
C GLN A 229 -30.26 19.75 -7.74
N ALA A 230 -29.02 19.27 -7.73
CA ALA A 230 -27.98 19.76 -6.83
C ALA A 230 -27.54 21.17 -7.20
#